data_AF-A0A962GD15-F1
#
_entry.id   AF-A0A962GD15-F1
#
_cell.length_a   1.000
_cell.length_b   1.000
_cell.length_c   1.000
_cell.angle_alpha   90.00
_cell.angle_beta   90.00
_cell.angle_gamma   90.00
#
_symmetry.space_group_name_H-M   'P 1'
#
loop_
_entity.id
_entity.type
_entity.pdbx_description
1 polymer ?
#
loop_
_entity_poly.entity_id
_entity_poly.type
_entity_poly.pdbx_seq_one_letter_code
_entity_poly.pdbx_strand_id
1 'polypeptide(L)'
;GAWQLLHQAGMLDRSARAVAMFNPRPTIQSIAFTPGTRVFVIDDALSDPERWVALAIEHRAAFESAPFNAYPGLELRMPDALSARLDAYFAEHIRNRLGARRTVRMYSRLAMATRAVDQLEPRQWICHRDRLEVDPDRVIAASVAYLFKDNALGGTAFFAPRRGEKETAVLIHESGQLAPADFTRKYGIAPAYPVTSNAWFEKVGVVEPKWNRLVFYDGGELFHSSDIEAPERLSADPASGRLTWNGFFICRRAAASERAKD
;
A
#
# COMPACT_ATOMS: atom_id res chain seq x y z
N GLY A 1 7.00 25.96 -15.65
CA GLY A 1 7.48 24.55 -15.49
C GLY A 1 6.30 23.67 -15.16
N ALA A 2 6.27 22.40 -15.58
CA ALA A 2 5.10 21.50 -15.66
C ALA A 2 4.00 21.59 -14.55
N TRP A 3 4.35 22.05 -13.35
CA TRP A 3 3.45 22.28 -12.21
C TRP A 3 2.60 23.56 -12.26
N GLN A 4 2.90 24.52 -13.13
CA GLN A 4 2.14 25.78 -13.25
C GLN A 4 0.75 25.59 -13.89
N LEU A 5 0.55 24.50 -14.63
CA LEU A 5 -0.74 24.16 -15.26
C LEU A 5 -1.70 23.44 -14.31
N LEU A 6 -1.20 22.76 -13.27
CA LEU A 6 -2.04 22.13 -12.24
C LEU A 6 -2.69 23.16 -11.30
N HIS A 7 -2.06 24.32 -11.09
CA HIS A 7 -2.69 25.44 -10.40
C HIS A 7 -3.84 26.07 -11.22
N GLN A 8 -3.76 26.04 -12.56
CA GLN A 8 -4.84 26.53 -13.43
C GLN A 8 -5.98 25.51 -13.59
N ALA A 9 -5.70 24.21 -13.57
CA ALA A 9 -6.74 23.17 -13.58
C ALA A 9 -7.61 23.16 -12.31
N GLY A 10 -7.13 23.76 -11.21
CA GLY A 10 -7.91 23.95 -9.98
C GLY A 10 -8.82 25.20 -9.97
N MET A 11 -8.84 26.01 -11.04
CA MET A 11 -9.57 27.28 -11.07
C MET A 11 -10.66 27.38 -12.16
N LEU A 12 -10.98 26.30 -12.87
CA LEU A 12 -12.09 26.26 -13.82
C LEU A 12 -13.03 25.10 -13.52
N ASP A 13 -13.89 25.28 -12.52
CA ASP A 13 -15.33 24.94 -12.58
C ASP A 13 -16.01 25.44 -11.28
N ARG A 14 -16.66 26.59 -11.34
CA ARG A 14 -17.51 27.11 -10.25
C ARG A 14 -19.01 26.83 -10.51
N SER A 15 -19.37 25.86 -11.35
CA SER A 15 -20.80 25.57 -11.64
C SER A 15 -21.21 24.12 -11.87
N ALA A 16 -20.35 23.11 -11.74
CA ALA A 16 -20.80 21.74 -11.50
C ALA A 16 -20.76 21.45 -9.99
N ARG A 17 -21.78 20.76 -9.45
CA ARG A 17 -21.66 20.12 -8.13
C ARG A 17 -20.32 19.38 -8.11
N ALA A 18 -19.40 19.74 -7.22
CA ALA A 18 -18.09 19.10 -7.12
C ALA A 18 -18.31 17.59 -7.01
N VAL A 19 -18.06 16.85 -8.10
CA VAL A 19 -18.22 15.40 -8.11
C VAL A 19 -17.25 14.85 -7.07
N ALA A 20 -17.76 14.06 -6.14
CA ALA A 20 -16.92 13.46 -5.11
C ALA A 20 -15.88 12.57 -5.78
N MET A 21 -14.61 12.71 -5.38
CA MET A 21 -13.51 11.89 -5.89
C MET A 21 -13.66 10.40 -5.53
N PHE A 22 -14.24 10.14 -4.35
CA PHE A 22 -14.52 8.81 -3.83
C PHE A 22 -16.03 8.61 -3.71
N ASN A 23 -16.47 7.36 -3.80
CA ASN A 23 -17.84 6.96 -3.50
C ASN A 23 -18.20 7.34 -2.06
N PRO A 24 -19.14 8.28 -1.82
CA PRO A 24 -19.45 8.76 -0.47
C PRO A 24 -20.23 7.76 0.39
N ARG A 25 -20.70 6.65 -0.20
CA ARG A 25 -21.46 5.60 0.50
C ARG A 25 -20.88 4.23 0.18
N PRO A 26 -19.63 3.96 0.61
CA PRO A 26 -18.98 2.70 0.28
C PRO A 26 -19.59 1.53 1.07
N THR A 27 -19.68 0.37 0.42
CA THR A 27 -19.83 -0.90 1.13
C THR A 27 -18.46 -1.32 1.62
N ILE A 28 -18.30 -1.48 2.94
CA ILE A 28 -17.02 -1.84 3.55
C ILE A 28 -17.09 -3.28 4.03
N GLN A 29 -16.34 -4.17 3.38
CA GLN A 29 -16.13 -5.53 3.84
C GLN A 29 -14.95 -5.57 4.81
N SER A 30 -15.03 -6.41 5.84
CA SER A 30 -13.97 -6.62 6.82
C SER A 30 -13.52 -8.08 6.77
N ILE A 31 -12.22 -8.29 6.56
CA ILE A 31 -11.60 -9.62 6.53
C ILE A 31 -10.64 -9.70 7.71
N ALA A 32 -10.71 -10.79 8.48
CA ALA A 32 -9.79 -11.06 9.57
C ALA A 32 -8.83 -12.19 9.14
N PHE A 33 -7.57 -11.86 8.89
CA PHE A 33 -6.53 -12.85 8.56
C PHE A 33 -5.78 -13.36 9.79
N THR A 34 -5.63 -12.52 10.82
CA THR A 34 -5.05 -12.92 12.12
C THR A 34 -5.91 -12.40 13.27
N PRO A 35 -5.85 -13.01 14.45
CA PRO A 35 -6.56 -12.51 15.62
C PRO A 35 -6.21 -11.04 15.92
N GLY A 36 -7.22 -10.19 16.07
CA GLY A 36 -7.05 -8.79 16.46
C GLY A 36 -6.69 -7.80 15.35
N THR A 37 -6.40 -8.26 14.13
CA THR A 37 -6.19 -7.38 12.97
C THR A 37 -7.28 -7.60 11.91
N ARG A 38 -7.61 -6.54 11.19
CA ARG A 38 -8.62 -6.55 10.13
C ARG A 38 -8.12 -5.79 8.92
N VAL A 39 -8.49 -6.30 7.77
CA VAL A 39 -8.31 -5.67 6.47
C VAL A 39 -9.68 -5.22 5.97
N PHE A 40 -9.79 -3.98 5.55
CA PHE A 40 -11.03 -3.40 5.05
C PHE A 40 -10.97 -3.29 3.54
N VAL A 41 -11.97 -3.86 2.86
CA VAL A 41 -12.06 -3.92 1.40
C VAL A 41 -13.27 -3.12 0.95
N ILE A 42 -13.05 -2.21 0.01
CA ILE A 42 -14.07 -1.38 -0.60
C ILE A 42 -13.97 -1.57 -2.12
N ASP A 43 -15.02 -2.08 -2.73
CA ASP A 43 -15.17 -2.07 -4.19
C ASP A 43 -15.83 -0.75 -4.63
N ASP A 44 -15.60 -0.37 -5.89
CA ASP A 44 -16.13 0.86 -6.49
C ASP A 44 -15.79 2.12 -5.68
N ALA A 45 -14.53 2.21 -5.23
CA ALA A 45 -14.07 3.23 -4.28
C ALA A 45 -13.95 4.62 -4.90
N LEU A 46 -13.44 4.72 -6.13
CA LEU A 46 -13.28 5.97 -6.87
C LEU A 46 -14.48 6.20 -7.79
N SER A 47 -14.94 7.44 -7.90
CA SER A 47 -16.05 7.79 -8.79
C SER A 47 -15.67 7.87 -10.27
N ASP A 48 -14.39 8.05 -10.56
CA ASP A 48 -13.79 8.08 -11.90
C ASP A 48 -12.39 7.44 -11.82
N PRO A 49 -12.30 6.09 -11.78
CA PRO A 49 -11.02 5.40 -11.68
C PRO A 49 -10.15 5.57 -12.94
N GLU A 50 -10.76 5.68 -14.12
CA GLU A 50 -10.09 5.88 -15.40
C GLU A 50 -9.25 7.16 -15.43
N ARG A 51 -9.72 8.24 -14.81
CA ARG A 51 -8.96 9.50 -14.70
C ARG A 51 -7.58 9.32 -14.06
N TRP A 52 -7.41 8.39 -13.12
CA TRP A 52 -6.12 8.15 -12.46
C TRP A 52 -5.16 7.34 -13.32
N VAL A 53 -5.69 6.45 -14.15
CA VAL A 53 -4.89 5.78 -15.19
C VAL A 53 -4.44 6.81 -16.23
N ALA A 54 -5.33 7.68 -16.69
CA ALA A 54 -5.00 8.75 -17.64
C ALA A 54 -3.92 9.69 -17.08
N LEU A 55 -4.04 10.09 -15.80
CA LEU A 55 -3.02 10.90 -15.12
C LEU A 55 -1.67 10.17 -15.04
N ALA A 56 -1.68 8.86 -14.75
CA ALA A 56 -0.45 8.07 -14.71
C ALA A 56 0.23 7.99 -16.08
N ILE A 57 -0.55 7.84 -17.16
CA ILE A 57 -0.05 7.83 -18.54
C ILE A 57 0.55 9.20 -18.90
N GLU A 58 -0.17 10.29 -18.62
CA GLU A 58 0.28 11.66 -18.88
C GLU A 58 1.62 11.96 -18.18
N HIS A 59 1.76 11.50 -16.93
CA HIS A 59 2.95 11.74 -16.11
C HIS A 59 3.94 10.56 -16.07
N ARG A 60 3.89 9.63 -17.04
CA ARG A 60 4.72 8.40 -17.01
C ARG A 60 6.22 8.65 -16.88
N ALA A 61 6.72 9.78 -17.40
CA ALA A 61 8.13 10.15 -17.32
C ALA A 61 8.58 10.64 -15.93
N ALA A 62 7.62 10.96 -15.04
CA ALA A 62 7.90 11.42 -13.67
C ALA A 62 7.86 10.27 -12.64
N PHE A 63 7.63 9.04 -13.08
CA PHE A 63 7.72 7.86 -12.23
C PHE A 63 9.18 7.50 -11.99
N GLU A 64 9.58 7.37 -10.73
CA GLU A 64 10.96 7.10 -10.34
C GLU A 64 11.02 5.94 -9.34
N SER A 65 12.14 5.24 -9.28
CA SER A 65 12.37 4.26 -8.21
C SER A 65 12.87 5.01 -6.97
N ALA A 66 12.20 4.86 -5.82
CA ALA A 66 12.73 5.41 -4.59
C ALA A 66 13.79 4.47 -4.00
N PRO A 67 14.99 4.98 -3.68
CA PRO A 67 16.04 4.15 -3.09
C PRO A 67 15.63 3.70 -1.68
N PHE A 68 16.15 2.54 -1.27
CA PHE A 68 16.01 1.98 0.08
C PHE A 68 14.58 1.62 0.53
N ASN A 69 13.57 1.67 -0.34
CA ASN A 69 12.21 1.25 -0.02
C ASN A 69 12.03 -0.27 -0.21
N ALA A 70 10.97 -0.86 0.37
CA ALA A 70 10.60 -2.26 0.11
C ALA A 70 9.73 -2.44 -1.15
N TYR A 71 9.47 -1.37 -1.92
CA TYR A 71 8.55 -1.41 -3.05
C TYR A 71 9.32 -1.73 -4.36
N PRO A 72 8.97 -2.81 -5.08
CA PRO A 72 9.76 -3.31 -6.21
C PRO A 72 9.39 -2.64 -7.54
N GLY A 73 9.54 -1.31 -7.63
CA GLY A 73 9.28 -0.61 -8.88
C GLY A 73 9.31 0.90 -8.80
N LEU A 74 8.44 1.52 -9.61
CA LEU A 74 8.37 2.95 -9.85
C LEU A 74 7.21 3.59 -9.11
N GLU A 75 7.38 4.85 -8.74
CA GLU A 75 6.39 5.61 -7.99
C GLU A 75 6.35 7.08 -8.42
N LEU A 76 5.16 7.66 -8.31
CA LEU A 76 4.85 9.06 -8.56
C LEU A 76 4.14 9.63 -7.33
N ARG A 77 4.81 10.55 -6.63
CA ARG A 77 4.24 11.24 -5.47
C ARG A 77 3.00 12.02 -5.88
N MET A 78 1.87 11.77 -5.19
CA MET A 78 0.65 12.54 -5.44
C MET A 78 0.72 13.92 -4.77
N PRO A 79 0.18 14.96 -5.42
CA PRO A 79 0.01 16.28 -4.80
C PRO A 79 -0.74 16.22 -3.47
N ASP A 80 -0.35 17.06 -2.52
CA ASP A 80 -0.92 17.07 -1.17
C ASP A 80 -2.44 17.31 -1.15
N ALA A 81 -2.96 18.11 -2.09
CA ALA A 81 -4.39 18.33 -2.23
C ALA A 81 -5.16 17.03 -2.56
N LEU A 82 -4.60 16.16 -3.38
CA LEU A 82 -5.20 14.87 -3.73
C LEU A 82 -5.02 13.85 -2.59
N SER A 83 -3.85 13.84 -1.97
CA SER A 83 -3.58 13.10 -0.74
C SER A 83 -4.60 13.46 0.37
N ALA A 84 -4.90 14.74 0.56
CA ALA A 84 -5.90 15.21 1.54
C ALA A 84 -7.33 14.71 1.25
N ARG A 85 -7.70 14.49 -0.01
CA ARG A 85 -9.00 13.90 -0.37
C ARG A 85 -9.08 12.43 0.06
N LEU A 86 -7.99 11.68 -0.12
CA LEU A 86 -7.89 10.30 0.38
C LEU A 86 -7.87 10.27 1.93
N ASP A 87 -7.21 11.22 2.58
CA ASP A 87 -7.26 11.36 4.05
C ASP A 87 -8.68 11.68 4.57
N ALA A 88 -9.42 12.55 3.90
CA ALA A 88 -10.81 12.83 4.27
C ALA A 88 -11.69 11.56 4.17
N TYR A 89 -11.55 10.80 3.08
CA TYR A 89 -12.26 9.54 2.89
C TYR A 89 -11.87 8.49 3.96
N PHE A 90 -10.57 8.37 4.24
CA PHE A 90 -10.06 7.51 5.31
C PHE A 90 -10.60 7.91 6.69
N ALA A 91 -10.58 9.21 7.01
CA ALA A 91 -11.07 9.77 8.27
C ALA A 91 -12.55 9.48 8.51
N GLU A 92 -13.37 9.58 7.45
CA GLU A 92 -14.81 9.35 7.50
C GLU A 92 -15.16 7.87 7.67
N HIS A 93 -14.52 7.00 6.88
CA HIS A 93 -14.99 5.61 6.74
C HIS A 93 -14.12 4.58 7.45
N ILE A 94 -12.83 4.82 7.66
CA ILE A 94 -11.88 3.75 8.03
C ILE A 94 -11.14 4.01 9.33
N ARG A 95 -10.70 5.25 9.58
CA ARG A 95 -9.74 5.60 10.65
C ARG A 95 -10.08 4.98 12.01
N ASN A 96 -11.34 5.13 12.46
CA ASN A 96 -11.77 4.60 13.76
C ASN A 96 -11.76 3.06 13.80
N ARG A 97 -11.99 2.39 12.65
CA ARG A 97 -12.00 0.92 12.52
C ARG A 97 -10.60 0.32 12.67
N LEU A 98 -9.56 1.11 12.39
CA LEU A 98 -8.15 0.78 12.64
C LEU A 98 -7.65 1.31 14.00
N GLY A 99 -8.54 1.71 14.91
CA GLY A 99 -8.14 2.20 16.23
C GLY A 99 -7.35 3.52 16.21
N ALA A 100 -7.42 4.27 15.10
CA ALA A 100 -6.80 5.57 14.96
C ALA A 100 -7.80 6.69 15.31
N ARG A 101 -7.31 7.78 15.90
CA ARG A 101 -8.13 8.95 16.27
C ARG A 101 -7.97 10.13 15.32
N ARG A 102 -6.72 10.49 14.99
CA ARG A 102 -6.40 11.69 14.19
C ARG A 102 -5.22 11.40 13.28
N THR A 103 -5.35 11.73 12.01
CA THR A 103 -4.22 11.74 11.07
C THR A 103 -3.27 12.89 11.43
N VAL A 104 -2.00 12.56 11.64
CA VAL A 104 -0.92 13.50 11.93
C VAL A 104 -0.19 13.87 10.64
N ARG A 105 0.08 12.86 9.81
CA ARG A 105 0.69 13.03 8.49
C ARG A 105 0.07 12.01 7.55
N MET A 106 -0.19 12.44 6.32
CA MET A 106 -0.64 11.56 5.26
C MET A 106 0.07 11.90 3.97
N TYR A 107 0.44 10.87 3.24
CA TYR A 107 0.92 11.03 1.89
C TYR A 107 0.44 9.84 1.05
N SER A 108 0.39 10.03 -0.26
CA SER A 108 0.07 8.98 -1.22
C SER A 108 0.89 9.07 -2.48
N ARG A 109 0.91 7.97 -3.23
CA ARG A 109 1.62 7.83 -4.49
C ARG A 109 0.83 6.95 -5.46
N LEU A 110 0.93 7.24 -6.75
CA LEU A 110 0.72 6.20 -7.75
C LEU A 110 1.99 5.35 -7.80
N ALA A 111 1.84 4.05 -7.97
CA ALA A 111 2.96 3.12 -7.93
C ALA A 111 2.75 1.96 -8.91
N MET A 112 3.84 1.45 -9.46
CA MET A 112 3.85 0.28 -10.34
C MET A 112 4.97 -0.65 -9.92
N ALA A 113 4.65 -1.91 -9.68
CA ALA A 113 5.66 -2.96 -9.56
C ALA A 113 6.21 -3.26 -10.97
N THR A 114 7.53 -3.20 -11.13
CA THR A 114 8.18 -3.32 -12.45
C THR A 114 9.48 -4.13 -12.41
N ARG A 115 10.01 -4.46 -11.22
CA ARG A 115 11.29 -5.17 -11.12
C ARG A 115 11.11 -6.65 -11.44
N ALA A 116 11.99 -7.16 -12.30
CA ALA A 116 12.17 -8.60 -12.48
C ALA A 116 12.82 -9.22 -11.23
N VAL A 117 12.69 -10.53 -11.06
CA VAL A 117 13.16 -11.25 -9.85
C VAL A 117 14.66 -11.08 -9.61
N ASP A 118 15.46 -11.07 -10.66
CA ASP A 118 16.91 -10.88 -10.63
C ASP A 118 17.35 -9.44 -10.29
N GLN A 119 16.43 -8.47 -10.36
CA GLN A 119 16.63 -7.07 -9.99
C GLN A 119 16.12 -6.75 -8.57
N LEU A 120 15.52 -7.73 -7.89
CA LEU A 120 15.03 -7.54 -6.53
C LEU A 120 16.18 -7.50 -5.53
N GLU A 121 16.08 -6.61 -4.57
CA GLU A 121 16.94 -6.59 -3.38
C GLU A 121 16.36 -7.47 -2.27
N PRO A 122 17.17 -7.95 -1.30
CA PRO A 122 16.66 -8.81 -0.22
C PRO A 122 15.47 -8.26 0.54
N ARG A 123 15.41 -6.93 0.75
CA ARG A 123 14.26 -6.23 1.35
C ARG A 123 12.94 -6.38 0.56
N GLN A 124 13.02 -6.72 -0.72
CA GLN A 124 11.88 -6.97 -1.62
C GLN A 124 11.54 -8.47 -1.74
N TRP A 125 12.35 -9.37 -1.18
CA TRP A 125 12.09 -10.82 -1.17
C TRP A 125 11.19 -11.27 -0.01
N ILE A 126 10.95 -10.36 0.93
CA ILE A 126 10.22 -10.61 2.17
C ILE A 126 9.00 -9.69 2.27
N CYS A 127 8.00 -10.11 3.05
CA CYS A 127 6.93 -9.21 3.44
C CYS A 127 7.47 -8.13 4.41
N HIS A 128 6.76 -7.00 4.48
CA HIS A 128 7.16 -5.87 5.31
C HIS A 128 5.99 -5.31 6.11
N ARG A 129 6.34 -4.50 7.11
CA ARG A 129 5.45 -3.53 7.76
C ARG A 129 5.89 -2.15 7.30
N ASP A 130 4.96 -1.22 7.21
CA ASP A 130 5.25 0.19 6.95
C ASP A 130 5.92 0.79 8.18
N ARG A 131 7.26 0.85 8.16
CA ARG A 131 8.04 1.52 9.20
C ARG A 131 8.28 2.97 8.79
N LEU A 132 7.29 3.81 9.04
CA LEU A 132 7.51 5.24 9.15
C LEU A 132 8.07 5.45 10.56
N GLU A 133 9.18 6.16 10.73
CA GLU A 133 9.71 6.46 12.07
C GLU A 133 8.61 7.14 12.91
N VAL A 134 8.05 6.41 13.87
CA VAL A 134 6.89 6.86 14.63
C VAL A 134 7.04 6.54 16.11
N ASP A 135 6.58 7.47 16.92
CA ASP A 135 6.44 7.28 18.37
C ASP A 135 5.53 6.07 18.68
N PRO A 136 5.72 5.38 19.83
CA PRO A 136 4.89 4.23 20.24
C PRO A 136 3.38 4.52 20.34
N ASP A 137 2.98 5.80 20.47
CA ASP A 137 1.59 6.24 20.53
C ASP A 137 0.96 6.46 19.14
N ARG A 138 1.64 6.05 18.08
CA ARG A 138 1.17 6.16 16.70
C ARG A 138 0.60 4.83 16.19
N VAL A 139 -0.27 4.97 15.20
CA VAL A 139 -0.80 3.89 14.36
C VAL A 139 -0.42 4.23 12.93
N ILE A 140 0.08 3.25 12.18
CA ILE A 140 0.33 3.41 10.75
C ILE A 140 -0.77 2.65 10.03
N ALA A 141 -1.64 3.37 9.33
CA ALA A 141 -2.55 2.77 8.38
C ALA A 141 -1.96 2.88 6.98
N ALA A 142 -2.27 1.90 6.14
CA ALA A 142 -1.90 1.91 4.75
C ALA A 142 -3.08 1.54 3.87
N SER A 143 -3.01 1.96 2.61
CA SER A 143 -4.03 1.63 1.63
C SER A 143 -3.45 1.33 0.26
N VAL A 144 -4.14 0.49 -0.51
CA VAL A 144 -3.82 0.17 -1.91
C VAL A 144 -5.11 0.18 -2.72
N ALA A 145 -5.21 1.08 -3.70
CA ALA A 145 -6.26 1.04 -4.73
C ALA A 145 -5.72 0.36 -5.98
N TYR A 146 -6.40 -0.65 -6.51
CA TYR A 146 -6.01 -1.32 -7.75
C TYR A 146 -6.59 -0.58 -8.96
N LEU A 147 -5.71 -0.07 -9.82
CA LEU A 147 -6.02 0.68 -11.04
C LEU A 147 -5.57 -0.11 -12.28
N PHE A 148 -5.79 -1.42 -12.27
CA PHE A 148 -5.60 -2.31 -13.41
C PHE A 148 -6.74 -3.33 -13.48
N LYS A 149 -6.99 -3.89 -14.67
CA LYS A 149 -8.08 -4.85 -14.93
C LYS A 149 -7.62 -6.31 -14.97
N ASP A 150 -6.33 -6.53 -15.18
CA ASP A 150 -5.74 -7.86 -15.26
C ASP A 150 -5.43 -8.41 -13.87
N ASN A 151 -6.31 -9.27 -13.35
CA ASN A 151 -6.18 -9.80 -11.99
C ASN A 151 -4.91 -10.65 -11.78
N ALA A 152 -4.31 -11.18 -12.85
CA ALA A 152 -3.08 -11.96 -12.73
C ALA A 152 -1.85 -11.12 -12.37
N LEU A 153 -1.97 -9.78 -12.37
CA LEU A 153 -0.94 -8.88 -11.82
C LEU A 153 -0.91 -8.87 -10.29
N GLY A 154 -1.82 -9.58 -9.63
CA GLY A 154 -1.68 -9.93 -8.21
C GLY A 154 -2.19 -8.88 -7.23
N GLY A 155 -2.75 -9.36 -6.13
CA GLY A 155 -3.36 -8.55 -5.07
C GLY A 155 -2.36 -8.16 -3.99
N THR A 156 -2.85 -8.11 -2.75
CA THR A 156 -2.03 -7.84 -1.56
C THR A 156 -2.08 -9.07 -0.66
N ALA A 157 -0.92 -9.68 -0.42
CA ALA A 157 -0.77 -10.80 0.48
C ALA A 157 -0.44 -10.30 1.89
N PHE A 158 -0.92 -11.03 2.89
CA PHE A 158 -0.72 -10.74 4.31
C PHE A 158 -0.07 -11.93 5.00
N PHE A 159 0.77 -11.63 6.00
CA PHE A 159 1.62 -12.61 6.65
C PHE A 159 1.61 -12.49 8.18
N ALA A 160 1.85 -13.61 8.85
CA ALA A 160 2.20 -13.67 10.27
C ALA A 160 3.65 -14.12 10.45
N PRO A 161 4.44 -13.50 11.35
CA PRO A 161 5.79 -13.95 11.62
C PRO A 161 5.76 -15.30 12.34
N ARG A 162 6.66 -16.22 11.96
CA ARG A 162 6.89 -17.50 12.64
C ARG A 162 7.97 -17.43 13.71
N ARG A 163 8.78 -16.36 13.69
CA ARG A 163 9.88 -16.12 14.63
C ARG A 163 9.53 -15.00 15.60
N GLY A 164 10.29 -14.87 16.68
CA GLY A 164 10.08 -13.79 17.64
C GLY A 164 10.30 -12.40 17.01
N GLU A 165 9.70 -11.37 17.60
CA GLU A 165 9.80 -9.98 17.09
C GLU A 165 11.27 -9.51 16.97
N LYS A 166 12.13 -9.87 17.92
CA LYS A 166 13.57 -9.53 17.87
C LYS A 166 14.28 -10.17 16.67
N GLU A 167 14.09 -11.48 16.46
CA GLU A 167 14.71 -12.20 15.33
C GLU A 167 14.19 -11.66 14.00
N THR A 168 12.88 -11.43 13.92
CA THR A 168 12.22 -10.87 12.73
C THR A 168 12.74 -9.46 12.44
N ALA A 169 12.92 -8.62 13.46
CA ALA A 169 13.46 -7.27 13.30
C ALA A 169 14.91 -7.27 12.80
N VAL A 170 15.74 -8.22 13.26
CA VAL A 170 17.12 -8.39 12.77
C VAL A 170 17.10 -8.79 11.29
N LEU A 171 16.28 -9.78 10.91
CA LEU A 171 16.13 -10.17 9.50
C LEU A 171 15.73 -8.97 8.62
N ILE A 172 14.73 -8.19 9.04
CA ILE A 172 14.26 -7.03 8.27
C ILE A 172 15.38 -5.99 8.14
N HIS A 173 16.10 -5.69 9.21
CA HIS A 173 17.23 -4.76 9.16
C HIS A 173 18.31 -5.25 8.20
N GLU A 174 18.72 -6.52 8.32
CA GLU A 174 19.77 -7.10 7.49
C GLU A 174 19.36 -7.28 6.03
N SER A 175 18.07 -7.41 5.73
CA SER A 175 17.57 -7.41 4.34
C SER A 175 17.90 -6.11 3.58
N GLY A 176 18.17 -5.03 4.31
CA GLY A 176 18.60 -3.76 3.74
C GLY A 176 20.11 -3.52 3.74
N GLN A 177 20.90 -4.44 4.32
CA GLN A 177 22.35 -4.24 4.56
C GLN A 177 23.22 -5.33 3.91
N LEU A 178 22.77 -6.59 3.95
CA LEU A 178 23.53 -7.70 3.43
C LEU A 178 23.48 -7.76 1.91
N ALA A 179 24.59 -8.22 1.31
CA ALA A 179 24.60 -8.61 -0.09
C ALA A 179 23.62 -9.79 -0.32
N PRO A 180 22.98 -9.88 -1.50
CA PRO A 180 22.03 -10.94 -1.85
C PRO A 180 22.47 -12.36 -1.47
N ALA A 181 23.70 -12.74 -1.82
CA ALA A 181 24.23 -14.08 -1.55
C ALA A 181 24.37 -14.38 -0.05
N ASP A 182 24.75 -13.39 0.75
CA ASP A 182 24.93 -13.56 2.20
C ASP A 182 23.58 -13.60 2.92
N PHE A 183 22.61 -12.81 2.47
CA PHE A 183 21.24 -12.88 2.97
C PHE A 183 20.64 -14.28 2.74
N THR A 184 20.76 -14.82 1.52
CA THR A 184 20.30 -16.20 1.21
C THR A 184 21.02 -17.23 2.07
N ARG A 185 22.35 -17.15 2.20
CA ARG A 185 23.15 -18.08 3.01
C ARG A 185 22.72 -18.09 4.48
N LYS A 186 22.44 -16.91 5.04
CA LYS A 186 22.09 -16.75 6.47
C LYS A 186 20.65 -17.14 6.76
N TYR A 187 19.71 -16.72 5.91
CA TYR A 187 18.27 -16.83 6.20
C TYR A 187 17.54 -17.93 5.45
N GLY A 188 18.17 -18.53 4.42
CA GLY A 188 17.55 -19.54 3.57
C GLY A 188 16.44 -18.97 2.67
N ILE A 189 16.48 -17.67 2.38
CA ILE A 189 15.49 -16.98 1.52
C ILE A 189 16.15 -16.65 0.18
N ALA A 190 15.57 -17.15 -0.90
CA ALA A 190 16.03 -16.90 -2.27
C ALA A 190 15.31 -15.67 -2.88
N PRO A 191 15.85 -15.08 -3.96
CA PRO A 191 15.18 -14.02 -4.71
C PRO A 191 13.83 -14.48 -5.25
N ALA A 192 12.74 -13.87 -4.79
CA ALA A 192 11.39 -14.09 -5.28
C ALA A 192 10.45 -12.98 -4.76
N TYR A 193 9.31 -12.80 -5.40
CA TYR A 193 8.20 -12.11 -4.73
C TYR A 193 7.64 -13.01 -3.61
N PRO A 194 7.35 -12.46 -2.42
CA PRO A 194 6.83 -13.25 -1.30
C PRO A 194 5.34 -13.60 -1.54
N VAL A 195 5.10 -14.74 -2.18
CA VAL A 195 3.76 -15.26 -2.54
C VAL A 195 3.38 -16.54 -1.80
N THR A 196 4.28 -17.13 -1.03
CA THR A 196 4.06 -18.35 -0.23
C THR A 196 4.64 -18.23 1.18
N SER A 197 4.23 -19.14 2.06
CA SER A 197 4.82 -19.30 3.40
C SER A 197 6.25 -19.83 3.33
N ASN A 198 7.08 -19.42 4.29
CA ASN A 198 8.43 -19.95 4.49
C ASN A 198 8.75 -20.12 5.98
N ALA A 199 10.02 -20.38 6.33
CA ALA A 199 10.46 -20.59 7.72
C ALA A 199 10.39 -19.34 8.62
N TRP A 200 10.15 -18.16 8.04
CA TRP A 200 10.10 -16.86 8.71
C TRP A 200 8.69 -16.28 8.76
N PHE A 201 7.90 -16.50 7.72
CA PHE A 201 6.58 -15.91 7.56
C PHE A 201 5.55 -16.93 7.07
N GLU A 202 4.37 -16.91 7.66
CA GLU A 202 3.18 -17.64 7.23
C GLU A 202 2.29 -16.72 6.41
N LYS A 203 1.97 -17.07 5.16
CA LYS A 203 0.94 -16.38 4.37
C LYS A 203 -0.42 -16.71 4.97
N VAL A 204 -1.07 -15.72 5.56
CA VAL A 204 -2.35 -15.87 6.29
C VAL A 204 -3.56 -15.48 5.44
N GLY A 205 -3.33 -14.83 4.30
CA GLY A 205 -4.37 -14.58 3.32
C GLY A 205 -3.99 -13.55 2.27
N VAL A 206 -4.91 -13.33 1.34
CA VAL A 206 -4.76 -12.44 0.20
C VAL A 206 -6.05 -11.64 0.03
N VAL A 207 -5.91 -10.36 -0.28
CA VAL A 207 -7.00 -9.61 -0.91
C VAL A 207 -6.73 -9.58 -2.40
N GLU A 208 -7.50 -10.39 -3.13
CA GLU A 208 -7.45 -10.48 -4.58
C GLU A 208 -7.59 -9.10 -5.23
N PRO A 209 -6.85 -8.85 -6.32
CA PRO A 209 -6.99 -7.61 -7.05
C PRO A 209 -8.35 -7.55 -7.74
N LYS A 210 -8.90 -6.35 -7.82
CA LYS A 210 -10.10 -6.05 -8.60
C LYS A 210 -10.03 -4.59 -9.01
N TRP A 211 -10.36 -4.30 -10.26
CA TRP A 211 -10.47 -2.92 -10.73
C TRP A 211 -11.30 -2.06 -9.77
N ASN A 212 -10.78 -0.89 -9.40
CA ASN A 212 -11.43 0.07 -8.48
C ASN A 212 -11.72 -0.47 -7.07
N ARG A 213 -10.98 -1.50 -6.63
CA ARG A 213 -10.96 -1.92 -5.23
C ARG A 213 -9.89 -1.16 -4.46
N LEU A 214 -10.29 -0.60 -3.33
CA LEU A 214 -9.44 0.05 -2.33
C LEU A 214 -9.39 -0.80 -1.06
N VAL A 215 -8.19 -1.12 -0.64
CA VAL A 215 -7.91 -1.91 0.56
C VAL A 215 -7.28 -1.01 1.61
N PHE A 216 -7.69 -1.12 2.87
CA PHE A 216 -7.04 -0.50 4.03
C PHE A 216 -6.67 -1.54 5.07
N TYR A 217 -5.52 -1.35 5.72
CA TYR A 217 -5.04 -2.22 6.78
C TYR A 217 -4.13 -1.47 7.75
N ASP A 218 -3.84 -2.09 8.89
CA ASP A 218 -2.80 -1.63 9.81
C ASP A 218 -1.43 -1.95 9.20
N GLY A 219 -0.81 -0.95 8.57
CA GLY A 219 0.51 -1.10 7.94
C GLY A 219 1.63 -1.24 8.97
N GLY A 220 1.42 -0.79 10.21
CA GLY A 220 2.41 -0.91 11.28
C GLY A 220 2.48 -2.31 11.88
N GLU A 221 1.35 -2.98 12.01
CA GLU A 221 1.24 -4.29 12.67
C GLU A 221 1.18 -5.47 11.69
N LEU A 222 0.54 -5.31 10.53
CA LEU A 222 0.29 -6.41 9.60
C LEU A 222 1.39 -6.50 8.55
N PHE A 223 2.12 -7.63 8.54
CA PHE A 223 3.07 -7.90 7.47
C PHE A 223 2.34 -8.11 6.16
N HIS A 224 2.84 -7.49 5.09
CA HIS A 224 2.21 -7.53 3.79
C HIS A 224 3.22 -7.42 2.64
N SER A 225 2.76 -7.77 1.44
CA SER A 225 3.51 -7.65 0.19
C SER A 225 2.57 -7.60 -1.02
N SER A 226 3.11 -7.25 -2.18
CA SER A 226 2.40 -7.47 -3.45
C SER A 226 2.42 -8.97 -3.78
N ASP A 227 1.24 -9.55 -4.05
CA ASP A 227 1.09 -10.98 -4.33
C ASP A 227 1.31 -11.30 -5.81
N ILE A 228 2.54 -11.10 -6.28
CA ILE A 228 2.91 -11.17 -7.71
C ILE A 228 3.43 -12.59 -8.03
N GLU A 229 2.54 -13.45 -8.52
CA GLU A 229 2.90 -14.82 -8.92
C GLU A 229 3.55 -14.92 -10.30
N ALA A 230 3.25 -13.97 -11.20
CA ALA A 230 3.71 -13.93 -12.60
C ALA A 230 4.52 -12.66 -12.88
N PRO A 231 5.73 -12.49 -12.30
CA PRO A 231 6.54 -11.28 -12.43
C PRO A 231 6.92 -10.93 -13.86
N GLU A 232 6.95 -11.90 -14.78
CA GLU A 232 7.19 -11.72 -16.21
C GLU A 232 6.09 -10.90 -16.91
N ARG A 233 4.93 -10.72 -16.28
CA ARG A 233 3.82 -9.89 -16.79
C ARG A 233 3.90 -8.43 -16.36
N LEU A 234 4.82 -8.09 -15.46
CA LEU A 234 4.96 -6.70 -14.99
C LEU A 234 5.41 -5.79 -16.14
N SER A 235 4.86 -4.58 -16.15
CA SER A 235 5.13 -3.56 -17.16
C SER A 235 5.25 -2.20 -16.50
N ALA A 236 6.15 -1.37 -17.03
CA ALA A 236 6.28 0.03 -16.67
C ALA A 236 5.30 0.94 -17.45
N ASP A 237 4.40 0.37 -18.26
CA ASP A 237 3.31 1.12 -18.90
C ASP A 237 2.09 1.21 -17.96
N PRO A 238 1.69 2.40 -17.50
CA PRO A 238 0.53 2.56 -16.62
C PRO A 238 -0.80 2.07 -17.23
N ALA A 239 -0.91 1.95 -18.56
CA ALA A 239 -2.12 1.47 -19.22
C ALA A 239 -2.34 -0.05 -19.07
N SER A 240 -1.26 -0.82 -18.88
CA SER A 240 -1.30 -2.29 -18.87
C SER A 240 -0.58 -2.92 -17.68
N GLY A 241 0.23 -2.15 -16.95
CA GLY A 241 0.99 -2.58 -15.79
C GLY A 241 0.16 -2.62 -14.51
N ARG A 242 0.82 -3.03 -13.42
CA ARG A 242 0.21 -3.14 -12.09
C ARG A 242 0.13 -1.77 -11.40
N LEU A 243 -0.65 -0.86 -11.97
CA LEU A 243 -0.84 0.48 -11.43
C LEU A 243 -1.70 0.47 -10.17
N THR A 244 -1.17 1.04 -9.08
CA THR A 244 -1.89 1.19 -7.82
C THR A 244 -1.83 2.62 -7.28
N TRP A 245 -2.82 3.01 -6.50
CA TRP A 245 -2.73 4.20 -5.64
C TRP A 245 -2.50 3.77 -4.20
N ASN A 246 -1.29 4.03 -3.68
CA ASN A 246 -0.91 3.68 -2.33
C ASN A 246 -1.04 4.89 -1.40
N GLY A 247 -1.65 4.73 -0.24
CA GLY A 247 -1.80 5.76 0.80
C GLY A 247 -1.16 5.33 2.10
N PHE A 248 -0.53 6.27 2.80
CA PHE A 248 0.15 6.04 4.08
C PHE A 248 -0.28 7.10 5.08
N PHE A 249 -0.79 6.67 6.24
CA PHE A 249 -1.39 7.53 7.25
C PHE A 249 -0.71 7.29 8.59
N ILE A 250 0.01 8.30 9.09
CA ILE A 250 0.50 8.31 10.46
C ILE A 250 -0.60 8.92 11.31
N CYS A 251 -1.14 8.15 12.24
CA CYS A 251 -2.23 8.56 13.10
C CYS A 251 -1.83 8.54 14.57
N ARG A 252 -2.52 9.33 15.40
CA ARG A 252 -2.55 9.09 16.85
C ARG A 252 -3.44 7.90 17.15
N ARG A 253 -2.99 7.01 18.03
CA ARG A 253 -3.80 5.92 18.56
C ARG A 253 -5.02 6.47 19.32
N ALA A 254 -6.16 5.81 19.20
CA ALA A 254 -7.28 6.07 20.10
C ALA A 254 -6.86 5.75 21.53
N ALA A 255 -7.32 6.55 22.51
CA ALA A 255 -7.19 6.15 23.91
C ALA A 255 -7.86 4.78 24.05
N ALA A 256 -7.28 3.88 24.84
CA ALA A 256 -7.94 2.63 25.17
C ALA A 256 -9.28 2.98 25.84
N SER A 257 -10.39 2.87 25.10
CA SER A 257 -11.68 2.71 25.75
C SER A 257 -11.58 1.38 26.49
N GLU A 258 -11.77 1.38 27.81
CA GLU A 258 -12.03 0.17 28.57
C GLU A 258 -12.98 -0.68 27.73
N ARG A 259 -12.48 -1.82 27.23
CA ARG A 259 -13.34 -2.74 26.50
C ARG A 259 -14.43 -3.10 27.48
N ALA A 260 -15.67 -2.73 27.16
CA ALA A 260 -16.84 -3.22 27.86
C ALA A 260 -16.68 -4.74 27.95
N LYS A 261 -16.57 -5.21 29.19
CA LYS A 261 -16.73 -6.62 29.51
C LYS A 261 -18.20 -6.89 29.31
N ASP A 262 -18.55 -7.52 28.20
CA ASP A 262 -19.78 -8.29 28.05
C ASP A 262 -19.39 -9.69 27.55
#